data_AF-R7QIC8-F1
#
_entry.id   AF-R7QIC8-F1
#
_cell.length_a   1.000
_cell.length_b   1.000
_cell.length_c   1.000
_cell.angle_alpha   90.00
_cell.angle_beta   90.00
_cell.angle_gamma   90.00
#
_symmetry.space_group_name_H-M   'P 1'
#
loop_
_entity.id
_entity.type
_entity.pdbx_description
1 polymer ?
#
loop_
_entity_poly.entity_id
_entity_poly.type
_entity_poly.pdbx_seq_one_letter_code
_entity_poly.pdbx_strand_id
1 'polypeptide(L)'
;MDIESGKGSFESQDLAKPPSTFNRGFFEAAALLSIWSVLVINEGAIRLINTNPSGGLSVGRPAAIFPFLGGLFEVAFGLLGLYLGVAAFILRAHNAKVTKIAMVVQTVLGYYVFAIFVFVIPSFNASNLDAPSLVGLSLGQSRFLIALGVLTSFQFCLALQGGQFVFMARLVCAATGRDFLKQKSGARMRAVFWNANLGLAGLWTLITGILITTNVGSGRLEVPFESAPNVGLLPGMTIVTGVLMMSFAIMGIMVAMMRMQVPKLYYAAAGFVYLFAFLNYTIVQFGLLPEPPAGAVALHAGLVFMVVFLGPYFVHVSEREEQSTGAGM
;
A
#
# COMPACT_ATOMS: atom_id res chain seq x y z
N MET A 1 -9.51 -52.45 -11.07
CA MET A 1 -10.03 -51.56 -12.13
C MET A 1 -11.42 -51.11 -11.70
N ASP A 2 -11.75 -49.87 -12.06
CA ASP A 2 -12.97 -49.08 -11.78
C ASP A 2 -13.06 -48.53 -10.33
N ILE A 3 -12.89 -47.23 -10.02
CA ILE A 3 -13.32 -45.91 -10.55
C ILE A 3 -14.84 -45.65 -10.39
N GLU A 4 -15.14 -44.55 -9.67
CA GLU A 4 -16.42 -43.84 -9.43
C GLU A 4 -17.33 -44.40 -8.33
N SER A 5 -17.95 -43.62 -7.43
CA SER A 5 -18.17 -42.17 -7.30
C SER A 5 -18.24 -41.84 -5.78
N GLY A 6 -17.77 -40.70 -5.28
CA GLY A 6 -18.18 -39.37 -5.71
C GLY A 6 -19.25 -38.75 -4.79
N LYS A 7 -19.16 -38.92 -3.46
CA LYS A 7 -19.89 -38.10 -2.47
C LYS A 7 -19.02 -37.83 -1.24
N GLY A 8 -17.94 -37.08 -1.46
CA GLY A 8 -17.18 -36.45 -0.39
C GLY A 8 -18.05 -35.37 0.25
N SER A 9 -18.46 -35.63 1.49
CA SER A 9 -19.23 -34.77 2.37
C SER A 9 -18.82 -33.30 2.28
N PHE A 10 -19.74 -32.46 1.81
CA PHE A 10 -19.85 -31.11 2.34
C PHE A 10 -20.05 -31.27 3.85
N GLU A 11 -18.99 -31.14 4.63
CA GLU A 11 -19.10 -30.91 6.06
C GLU A 11 -19.84 -29.57 6.23
N SER A 12 -21.16 -29.66 6.31
CA SER A 12 -22.01 -28.68 6.96
C SER A 12 -21.60 -28.64 8.43
N GLN A 13 -20.50 -27.95 8.74
CA GLN A 13 -20.15 -27.63 10.11
C GLN A 13 -21.25 -26.72 10.68
N ASP A 14 -22.01 -27.29 11.61
CA ASP A 14 -22.79 -26.62 12.66
C ASP A 14 -23.74 -25.49 12.21
N LEU A 15 -24.88 -25.88 11.64
CA LEU A 15 -26.09 -25.04 11.53
C LEU A 15 -26.94 -25.00 12.82
N ALA A 16 -26.41 -25.40 13.97
CA ALA A 16 -27.20 -25.57 15.20
C ALA A 16 -26.58 -24.94 16.47
N LYS A 17 -25.85 -23.83 16.33
CA LYS A 17 -25.60 -22.92 17.46
C LYS A 17 -26.21 -21.55 17.15
N PRO A 18 -27.05 -20.99 18.04
CA PRO A 18 -27.52 -19.62 17.87
C PRO A 18 -26.29 -18.69 17.78
N PRO A 19 -26.26 -17.71 16.86
CA PRO A 19 -25.06 -16.92 16.59
C PRO A 19 -24.87 -15.85 17.67
N SER A 20 -24.63 -16.27 18.91
CA SER A 20 -24.19 -15.35 19.97
C SER A 20 -22.72 -15.04 19.72
N THR A 21 -22.48 -13.89 19.10
CA THR A 21 -21.20 -13.17 18.90
C THR A 21 -20.30 -13.62 17.74
N PHE A 22 -20.73 -13.39 16.48
CA PHE A 22 -19.73 -13.13 15.44
C PHE A 22 -18.91 -11.90 15.86
N ASN A 23 -17.62 -12.12 16.07
CA ASN A 23 -16.68 -11.16 16.66
C ASN A 23 -16.62 -9.87 15.82
N ARG A 24 -16.77 -8.69 16.45
CA ARG A 24 -16.63 -7.38 15.79
C ARG A 24 -15.35 -7.27 14.96
N GLY A 25 -14.27 -7.90 15.40
CA GLY A 25 -13.00 -7.96 14.66
C GLY A 25 -13.05 -8.75 13.34
N PHE A 26 -13.94 -9.73 13.22
CA PHE A 26 -14.15 -10.48 11.97
C PHE A 26 -14.77 -9.60 10.89
N PHE A 27 -15.87 -8.92 11.21
CA PHE A 27 -16.54 -8.00 10.26
C PHE A 27 -15.65 -6.82 9.90
N GLU A 28 -14.91 -6.27 10.87
CA GLU A 28 -13.94 -5.21 10.62
C GLU A 28 -12.83 -5.66 9.65
N ALA A 29 -12.26 -6.86 9.84
CA ALA A 29 -11.24 -7.40 8.94
C ALA A 29 -11.80 -7.69 7.54
N ALA A 30 -13.02 -8.23 7.43
CA ALA A 30 -13.67 -8.51 6.15
C ALA A 30 -13.97 -7.22 5.37
N ALA A 31 -14.52 -6.20 6.03
CA ALA A 31 -14.82 -4.91 5.42
C ALA A 31 -13.54 -4.19 4.95
N LEU A 32 -12.51 -4.16 5.80
CA LEU A 32 -11.23 -3.56 5.45
C LEU A 32 -10.56 -4.32 4.30
N LEU A 33 -10.63 -5.65 4.28
CA LEU A 33 -10.14 -6.45 3.16
C LEU A 33 -10.85 -6.08 1.85
N SER A 34 -12.19 -5.97 1.85
CA SER A 34 -12.95 -5.56 0.67
C SER A 34 -12.53 -4.18 0.16
N ILE A 35 -12.45 -3.18 1.05
CA ILE A 35 -12.04 -1.82 0.68
C ILE A 35 -10.61 -1.82 0.13
N TRP A 36 -9.68 -2.50 0.81
CA TRP A 36 -8.30 -2.58 0.38
C TRP A 36 -8.16 -3.24 -0.99
N SER A 37 -8.92 -4.32 -1.22
CA SER A 37 -8.96 -5.03 -2.49
C SER A 37 -9.49 -4.16 -3.63
N VAL A 38 -10.49 -3.32 -3.42
CA VAL A 38 -10.96 -2.38 -4.46
C VAL A 38 -9.85 -1.44 -4.88
N LEU A 39 -9.10 -0.92 -3.91
CA LEU A 39 -7.98 -0.04 -4.21
C LEU A 39 -6.85 -0.79 -4.94
N VAL A 40 -6.52 -2.02 -4.54
CA VAL A 40 -5.57 -2.89 -5.26
C VAL A 40 -6.01 -3.14 -6.71
N ILE A 41 -7.30 -3.41 -6.94
CA ILE A 41 -7.85 -3.59 -8.28
C ILE A 41 -7.69 -2.31 -9.10
N ASN A 42 -7.97 -1.14 -8.50
CA ASN A 42 -7.79 0.15 -9.17
C ASN A 42 -6.33 0.36 -9.60
N GLU A 43 -5.37 0.10 -8.71
CA GLU A 43 -3.94 0.18 -9.04
C GLU A 43 -3.55 -0.73 -10.20
N GLY A 44 -3.93 -2.01 -10.10
CA GLY A 44 -3.63 -3.01 -11.11
C GLY A 44 -4.27 -2.69 -12.46
N ALA A 45 -5.52 -2.21 -12.46
CA ALA A 45 -6.25 -1.85 -13.68
C ALA A 45 -5.60 -0.67 -14.39
N ILE A 46 -5.19 0.37 -13.65
CA ILE A 46 -4.48 1.53 -14.23
C ILE A 46 -3.16 1.08 -14.86
N ARG A 47 -2.38 0.27 -14.14
CA ARG A 47 -1.11 -0.27 -14.68
C ARG A 47 -1.32 -1.13 -15.91
N LEU A 48 -2.35 -1.96 -15.92
CA LEU A 48 -2.72 -2.80 -17.06
C LEU A 48 -3.09 -1.96 -18.28
N ILE A 49 -3.94 -0.93 -18.12
CA ILE A 49 -4.32 -0.01 -19.20
C ILE A 49 -3.10 0.72 -19.75
N ASN A 50 -2.22 1.21 -18.86
CA ASN A 50 -1.02 1.96 -19.23
C ASN A 50 0.02 1.11 -19.98
N THR A 51 -0.05 -0.22 -19.91
CA THR A 51 0.80 -1.09 -20.74
C THR A 51 0.41 -1.15 -22.21
N ASN A 52 -0.78 -0.66 -22.58
CA ASN A 52 -1.32 -0.63 -23.94
C ASN A 52 -1.07 -1.96 -24.71
N PRO A 53 -1.72 -3.06 -24.32
CA PRO A 53 -1.45 -4.39 -24.90
C PRO A 53 -1.73 -4.46 -26.41
N SER A 54 -2.56 -3.57 -26.96
CA SER A 54 -2.80 -3.43 -28.40
C SER A 54 -1.55 -3.03 -29.20
N GLY A 55 -0.56 -2.39 -28.57
CA GLY A 55 0.72 -2.03 -29.19
C GLY A 55 1.71 -3.21 -29.32
N GLY A 56 1.38 -4.39 -28.79
CA GLY A 56 2.23 -5.59 -28.79
C GLY A 56 3.04 -5.75 -27.50
N LEU A 57 3.09 -6.98 -26.99
CA LEU A 57 3.69 -7.29 -25.68
C LEU A 57 5.21 -7.56 -25.72
N SER A 58 5.78 -7.74 -26.91
CA SER A 58 7.23 -7.94 -27.11
C SER A 58 8.00 -6.64 -27.34
N VAL A 59 7.30 -5.50 -27.38
CA VAL A 59 7.89 -4.19 -27.69
C VAL A 59 8.46 -3.55 -26.42
N GLY A 60 9.54 -2.78 -26.56
CA GLY A 60 10.18 -2.03 -25.48
C GLY A 60 11.27 -2.79 -24.73
N ARG A 61 12.00 -2.07 -23.87
CA ARG A 61 13.01 -2.62 -22.95
C ARG A 61 12.84 -1.95 -21.57
N PRO A 62 12.34 -2.67 -20.54
CA PRO A 62 11.95 -4.08 -20.55
C PRO A 62 10.71 -4.31 -21.45
N ALA A 63 10.56 -5.53 -21.95
CA ALA A 63 9.43 -5.88 -22.82
C ALA A 63 8.08 -5.63 -22.10
N ALA A 64 7.10 -5.08 -22.82
CA ALA A 64 5.80 -4.70 -22.27
C ALA A 64 5.04 -5.86 -21.59
N ILE A 65 5.35 -7.11 -21.92
CA ILE A 65 4.80 -8.30 -21.24
C ILE A 65 5.04 -8.30 -19.73
N PHE A 66 6.17 -7.75 -19.26
CA PHE A 66 6.50 -7.73 -17.83
C PHE A 66 5.56 -6.82 -17.03
N PRO A 67 5.43 -5.51 -17.33
CA PRO A 67 4.46 -4.66 -16.65
C PRO A 67 3.02 -5.10 -16.92
N PHE A 68 2.72 -5.69 -18.08
CA PHE A 68 1.37 -6.20 -18.37
C PHE A 68 0.98 -7.33 -17.40
N LEU A 69 1.84 -8.35 -17.25
CA LEU A 69 1.60 -9.43 -16.30
C LEU A 69 1.57 -8.91 -14.86
N GLY A 70 2.38 -7.90 -14.54
CA GLY A 70 2.35 -7.24 -13.24
C GLY A 70 0.97 -6.64 -12.93
N GLY A 71 0.44 -5.81 -13.84
CA GLY A 71 -0.89 -5.20 -13.68
C GLY A 71 -1.99 -6.26 -13.61
N LEU A 72 -1.92 -7.30 -14.46
CA LEU A 72 -2.88 -8.40 -14.48
C LEU A 72 -2.89 -9.19 -13.15
N PHE A 73 -1.72 -9.50 -12.61
CA PHE A 73 -1.60 -10.20 -11.33
C PHE A 73 -2.14 -9.37 -10.17
N GLU A 74 -1.90 -8.06 -10.17
CA GLU A 74 -2.44 -7.14 -9.17
C GLU A 74 -3.97 -7.08 -9.19
N VAL A 75 -4.57 -7.03 -10.38
CA VAL A 75 -6.03 -7.18 -10.53
C VAL A 75 -6.48 -8.55 -10.03
N ALA A 76 -5.80 -9.64 -10.38
CA ALA A 76 -6.19 -11.00 -10.03
C ALA A 76 -6.20 -11.23 -8.51
N PHE A 77 -5.12 -10.85 -7.79
CA PHE A 77 -5.11 -11.00 -6.34
C PHE A 77 -5.98 -9.93 -5.64
N GLY A 78 -6.17 -8.77 -6.25
CA GLY A 78 -7.16 -7.77 -5.84
C GLY A 78 -8.58 -8.34 -5.79
N LEU A 79 -9.01 -8.96 -6.90
CA LEU A 79 -10.30 -9.65 -7.03
C LEU A 79 -10.45 -10.80 -6.04
N LEU A 80 -9.41 -11.63 -5.88
CA LEU A 80 -9.42 -12.72 -4.93
C LEU A 80 -9.62 -12.22 -3.49
N GLY A 81 -8.95 -11.14 -3.08
CA GLY A 81 -9.22 -10.52 -1.77
C GLY A 81 -10.62 -9.91 -1.69
N LEU A 82 -11.14 -9.32 -2.78
CA LEU A 82 -12.49 -8.73 -2.80
C LEU A 82 -13.54 -9.80 -2.57
N TYR A 83 -13.45 -10.92 -3.30
CA TYR A 83 -14.39 -12.04 -3.16
C TYR A 83 -14.35 -12.62 -1.74
N LEU A 84 -13.16 -12.79 -1.15
CA LEU A 84 -13.04 -13.27 0.23
C LEU A 84 -13.63 -12.29 1.24
N GLY A 85 -13.33 -10.99 1.10
CA GLY A 85 -13.86 -9.95 1.98
C GLY A 85 -15.37 -9.84 1.88
N VAL A 86 -15.93 -9.79 0.67
CA VAL A 86 -17.38 -9.66 0.43
C VAL A 86 -18.13 -10.92 0.86
N ALA A 87 -17.61 -12.12 0.57
CA ALA A 87 -18.22 -13.36 1.01
C ALA A 87 -18.25 -13.44 2.55
N ALA A 88 -17.17 -13.05 3.22
CA ALA A 88 -17.13 -13.01 4.68
C ALA A 88 -18.03 -11.91 5.27
N PHE A 89 -18.07 -10.72 4.66
CA PHE A 89 -18.79 -9.56 5.18
C PHE A 89 -20.29 -9.62 4.94
N ILE A 90 -20.72 -9.91 3.71
CA ILE A 90 -22.13 -9.91 3.29
C ILE A 90 -22.76 -11.29 3.48
N LEU A 91 -22.13 -12.32 2.92
CA LEU A 91 -22.69 -13.68 2.87
C LEU A 91 -22.41 -14.48 4.14
N ARG A 92 -21.57 -13.96 5.05
CA ARG A 92 -21.08 -14.65 6.25
C ARG A 92 -20.44 -16.01 5.92
N ALA A 93 -19.96 -16.17 4.70
CA ALA A 93 -19.33 -17.37 4.19
C ALA A 93 -17.81 -17.20 4.27
N HIS A 94 -17.15 -17.97 5.13
CA HIS A 94 -15.70 -17.92 5.27
C HIS A 94 -15.09 -19.30 5.46
N ASN A 95 -14.02 -19.58 4.73
CA ASN A 95 -13.22 -20.78 4.89
C ASN A 95 -11.74 -20.40 5.09
N ALA A 96 -11.20 -20.69 6.28
CA ALA A 96 -9.84 -20.33 6.65
C ALA A 96 -8.78 -20.98 5.75
N LYS A 97 -9.02 -22.18 5.21
CA LYS A 97 -8.10 -22.84 4.28
C LYS A 97 -8.03 -22.08 2.96
N VAL A 98 -9.19 -21.68 2.43
CA VAL A 98 -9.28 -20.90 1.19
C VAL A 98 -8.56 -19.56 1.35
N THR A 99 -8.82 -18.84 2.46
CA THR A 99 -8.13 -17.56 2.74
C THR A 99 -6.61 -17.74 2.86
N LYS A 100 -6.12 -18.83 3.48
CA LYS A 100 -4.67 -19.11 3.55
C LYS A 100 -4.05 -19.40 2.19
N ILE A 101 -4.74 -20.18 1.34
CA ILE A 101 -4.28 -20.45 -0.03
C ILE A 101 -4.21 -19.15 -0.82
N ALA A 102 -5.25 -18.32 -0.70
CA ALA A 102 -5.30 -16.98 -1.26
C ALA A 102 -4.12 -16.10 -0.82
N MET A 103 -3.75 -16.12 0.46
CA MET A 103 -2.57 -15.39 0.95
C MET A 103 -1.28 -15.88 0.30
N VAL A 104 -1.11 -17.20 0.10
CA VAL A 104 0.07 -17.75 -0.59
C VAL A 104 0.11 -17.30 -2.05
N VAL A 105 -1.02 -17.39 -2.76
CA VAL A 105 -1.14 -16.91 -4.15
C VAL A 105 -0.84 -15.41 -4.23
N GLN A 106 -1.44 -14.59 -3.37
CA GLN A 106 -1.18 -13.16 -3.30
C GLN A 106 0.30 -12.87 -3.03
N THR A 107 0.96 -13.66 -2.17
CA THR A 107 2.39 -13.47 -1.85
C THR A 107 3.26 -13.72 -3.07
N VAL A 108 3.06 -14.85 -3.76
CA VAL A 108 3.84 -15.22 -4.94
C VAL A 108 3.65 -14.20 -6.08
N LEU A 109 2.39 -13.87 -6.38
CA LEU A 109 2.07 -12.88 -7.41
C LEU A 109 2.53 -11.48 -7.00
N GLY A 110 2.36 -11.12 -5.73
CA GLY A 110 2.79 -9.84 -5.16
C GLY A 110 4.29 -9.62 -5.29
N TYR A 111 5.12 -10.63 -5.03
CA TYR A 111 6.57 -10.55 -5.25
C TYR A 111 6.92 -10.25 -6.70
N TYR A 112 6.21 -10.84 -7.67
CA TYR A 112 6.41 -10.52 -9.08
C TYR A 112 6.07 -9.05 -9.36
N VAL A 113 4.88 -8.61 -8.95
CA VAL A 113 4.43 -7.21 -9.12
C VAL A 113 5.42 -6.24 -8.48
N PHE A 114 5.89 -6.56 -7.27
CA PHE A 114 6.87 -5.79 -6.54
C PHE A 114 8.20 -5.69 -7.29
N ALA A 115 8.74 -6.83 -7.75
CA ALA A 115 9.98 -6.86 -8.51
C ALA A 115 9.90 -6.01 -9.78
N ILE A 116 8.82 -6.15 -10.55
CA ILE A 116 8.66 -5.46 -11.83
C ILE A 116 8.52 -3.94 -11.65
N PHE A 117 7.56 -3.49 -10.82
CA PHE A 117 7.24 -2.06 -10.73
C PHE A 117 8.18 -1.27 -9.81
N VAL A 118 8.73 -1.90 -8.76
CA VAL A 118 9.62 -1.20 -7.82
C VAL A 118 11.07 -1.24 -8.28
N PHE A 119 11.54 -2.34 -8.87
CA PHE A 119 12.96 -2.51 -9.19
C PHE A 119 13.23 -2.53 -10.70
N VAL A 120 12.62 -3.44 -11.45
CA VAL A 120 13.00 -3.70 -12.84
C VAL A 120 12.77 -2.46 -13.72
N ILE A 121 11.55 -1.93 -13.75
CA ILE A 121 11.23 -0.78 -14.62
C ILE A 121 12.06 0.46 -14.23
N PRO A 122 12.11 0.88 -12.95
CA PRO A 122 12.93 2.03 -12.59
C PRO A 122 14.42 1.83 -12.84
N SER A 123 14.95 0.61 -12.64
CA SER A 123 16.37 0.32 -12.90
C SER A 123 16.70 0.40 -14.39
N PHE A 124 15.82 -0.09 -15.27
CA PHE A 124 15.97 0.07 -16.71
C PHE A 124 15.91 1.55 -17.13
N ASN A 125 15.00 2.32 -16.55
CA ASN A 125 14.91 3.75 -16.82
C ASN A 125 16.18 4.48 -16.36
N ALA A 126 16.74 4.11 -15.21
CA ALA A 126 18.00 4.68 -14.71
C ALA A 126 19.22 4.29 -15.55
N SER A 127 19.28 3.04 -16.04
CA SER A 127 20.40 2.56 -16.85
C SER A 127 20.43 3.17 -18.24
N ASN A 128 19.25 3.40 -18.83
CA ASN A 128 19.09 3.98 -20.17
C ASN A 128 19.04 5.51 -20.15
N LEU A 129 19.26 6.12 -18.99
CA LEU A 129 19.36 7.57 -18.89
C LEU A 129 20.72 8.03 -19.44
N ASP A 130 20.68 8.70 -20.59
CA ASP A 130 21.86 9.19 -21.32
C ASP A 130 22.19 10.67 -21.03
N ALA A 131 21.23 11.42 -20.50
CA ALA A 131 21.37 12.84 -20.15
C ALA A 131 20.73 13.13 -18.78
N PRO A 132 21.15 14.20 -18.08
CA PRO A 132 20.50 14.62 -16.85
C PRO A 132 19.02 14.90 -17.05
N SER A 133 18.19 14.56 -16.06
CA SER A 133 16.74 14.75 -16.15
C SER A 133 16.31 16.21 -16.04
N LEU A 134 17.14 17.07 -15.43
CA LEU A 134 16.92 18.51 -15.35
C LEU A 134 18.23 19.28 -15.53
N VAL A 135 18.10 20.50 -16.05
CA VAL A 135 19.19 21.47 -16.10
C VAL A 135 19.64 21.78 -14.67
N GLY A 136 20.94 21.70 -14.40
CA GLY A 136 21.53 21.88 -13.06
C GLY A 136 21.82 20.56 -12.33
N LEU A 137 21.33 19.42 -12.83
CA LEU A 137 21.69 18.10 -12.31
C LEU A 137 22.81 17.47 -13.14
N SER A 138 23.66 16.68 -12.48
CA SER A 138 24.50 15.70 -13.14
C SER A 138 23.73 14.42 -13.46
N LEU A 139 24.28 13.60 -14.36
CA LEU A 139 23.71 12.29 -14.68
C LEU A 139 23.64 11.38 -13.44
N GLY A 140 24.68 11.42 -12.59
CA GLY A 140 24.72 10.67 -11.33
C GLY A 140 23.62 11.10 -10.36
N GLN A 141 23.38 12.42 -10.22
CA GLN A 141 22.29 12.94 -9.40
C GLN A 141 20.92 12.52 -9.94
N SER A 142 20.73 12.53 -11.26
CA SER A 142 19.47 12.10 -11.89
C SER A 142 19.18 10.61 -11.63
N ARG A 143 20.20 9.75 -11.74
CA ARG A 143 20.09 8.32 -11.38
C ARG A 143 19.84 8.13 -9.88
N PHE A 144 20.45 8.95 -9.03
CA PHE A 144 20.20 8.92 -7.59
C PHE A 144 18.77 9.33 -7.24
N LEU A 145 18.20 10.33 -7.93
CA LEU A 145 16.78 10.67 -7.77
C LEU A 145 15.90 9.47 -8.09
N ILE A 146 16.14 8.77 -9.21
CA ILE A 146 15.40 7.53 -9.55
C ILE A 146 15.52 6.49 -8.43
N ALA A 147 16.70 6.32 -7.82
CA ALA A 147 16.86 5.43 -6.67
C ALA A 147 16.00 5.86 -5.45
N LEU A 148 15.87 7.16 -5.17
CA LEU A 148 14.96 7.66 -4.14
C LEU A 148 13.48 7.40 -4.50
N GLY A 149 13.13 7.50 -5.78
CA GLY A 149 11.83 7.08 -6.31
C GLY A 149 11.55 5.60 -6.03
N VAL A 150 12.51 4.72 -6.30
CA VAL A 150 12.44 3.28 -5.97
C VAL A 150 12.20 3.07 -4.48
N LEU A 151 12.96 3.76 -3.62
CA LEU A 151 12.83 3.63 -2.17
C LEU A 151 11.48 4.12 -1.65
N THR A 152 10.90 5.15 -2.27
CA THR A 152 9.55 5.64 -1.94
C THR A 152 8.49 4.66 -2.44
N SER A 153 8.60 4.20 -3.70
CA SER A 153 7.73 3.17 -4.30
C SER A 153 7.71 1.90 -3.47
N PHE A 154 8.86 1.48 -2.95
CA PHE A 154 8.96 0.32 -2.06
C PHE A 154 8.01 0.44 -0.87
N GLN A 155 7.99 1.59 -0.18
CA GLN A 155 7.13 1.79 1.00
C GLN A 155 5.64 1.82 0.62
N PHE A 156 5.31 2.39 -0.54
CA PHE A 156 3.92 2.46 -1.04
C PHE A 156 3.42 1.08 -1.45
N CYS A 157 4.21 0.32 -2.21
CA CYS A 157 3.89 -1.05 -2.60
C CYS A 157 3.83 -1.99 -1.39
N LEU A 158 4.70 -1.79 -0.39
CA LEU A 158 4.65 -2.54 0.87
C LEU A 158 3.33 -2.27 1.63
N ALA A 159 2.86 -1.02 1.68
CA ALA A 159 1.56 -0.69 2.25
C ALA A 159 0.38 -1.28 1.46
N LEU A 160 0.45 -1.19 0.13
CA LEU A 160 -0.57 -1.71 -0.78
C LEU A 160 -0.76 -3.22 -0.63
N GLN A 161 0.29 -3.99 -0.90
CA GLN A 161 0.22 -5.45 -0.89
C GLN A 161 0.20 -5.99 0.55
N GLY A 162 1.01 -5.42 1.44
CA GLY A 162 1.09 -5.85 2.84
C GLY A 162 -0.19 -5.56 3.62
N GLY A 163 -0.89 -4.46 3.33
CA GLY A 163 -2.20 -4.17 3.93
C GLY A 163 -3.24 -5.24 3.60
N GLN A 164 -3.35 -5.62 2.32
CA GLN A 164 -4.27 -6.69 1.90
C GLN A 164 -3.95 -8.02 2.60
N PHE A 165 -2.67 -8.39 2.66
CA PHE A 165 -2.22 -9.61 3.34
C PHE A 165 -2.58 -9.58 4.83
N VAL A 166 -2.35 -8.44 5.48
CA VAL A 166 -2.65 -8.24 6.90
C VAL A 166 -4.14 -8.38 7.18
N PHE A 167 -5.03 -7.87 6.33
CA PHE A 167 -6.47 -8.03 6.52
C PHE A 167 -6.94 -9.46 6.27
N MET A 168 -6.36 -10.19 5.31
CA MET A 168 -6.60 -11.63 5.16
C MET A 168 -6.15 -12.42 6.39
N ALA A 169 -4.96 -12.14 6.91
CA ALA A 169 -4.43 -12.79 8.11
C ALA A 169 -5.33 -12.53 9.33
N ARG A 170 -5.82 -11.29 9.49
CA ARG A 170 -6.77 -10.93 10.54
C ARG A 170 -8.10 -11.62 10.39
N LEU A 171 -8.61 -11.77 9.17
CA LEU A 171 -9.84 -12.52 8.91
C LEU A 171 -9.69 -14.00 9.33
N VAL A 172 -8.56 -14.63 8.99
CA VAL A 172 -8.25 -16.01 9.41
C VAL A 172 -8.16 -16.14 10.93
N CYS A 173 -7.43 -15.23 11.60
CA CYS A 173 -7.29 -15.24 13.05
C CYS A 173 -8.64 -15.04 13.75
N ALA A 174 -9.43 -14.06 13.31
CA ALA A 174 -10.74 -13.78 13.88
C ALA A 174 -11.71 -14.97 13.71
N ALA A 175 -11.63 -15.69 12.59
CA ALA A 175 -12.48 -16.85 12.31
C ALA A 175 -12.07 -18.12 13.05
N THR A 176 -10.77 -18.33 13.28
CA THR A 176 -10.26 -19.57 13.88
C THR A 176 -10.14 -19.52 15.41
N GLY A 177 -10.42 -18.37 16.03
CA GLY A 177 -10.19 -18.14 17.45
C GLY A 177 -8.70 -18.23 17.85
N ARG A 178 -7.79 -18.44 16.89
CA ARG A 178 -6.35 -18.49 17.11
C ARG A 178 -5.78 -17.10 16.99
N ASP A 179 -5.53 -16.53 18.15
CA ASP A 179 -5.12 -15.14 18.31
C ASP A 179 -3.62 -14.90 18.08
N PHE A 180 -3.07 -15.46 17.00
CA PHE A 180 -1.67 -15.21 16.63
C PHE A 180 -1.40 -13.69 16.46
N LEU A 181 -2.44 -12.92 16.10
CA LEU A 181 -2.35 -11.48 15.94
C LEU A 181 -2.74 -10.66 17.19
N LYS A 182 -3.30 -11.26 18.25
CA LYS A 182 -3.47 -10.62 19.59
C LYS A 182 -2.45 -11.10 20.63
N GLN A 183 -1.27 -11.57 20.22
CA GLN A 183 -0.14 -11.48 21.14
C GLN A 183 -0.05 -10.00 21.56
N LYS A 184 -0.01 -9.69 22.87
CA LYS A 184 -0.13 -8.32 23.42
C LYS A 184 0.85 -7.28 22.81
N SER A 185 1.87 -7.72 22.08
CA SER A 185 2.84 -6.88 21.35
C SER A 185 2.54 -6.71 19.85
N GLY A 186 1.63 -7.49 19.28
CA GLY A 186 1.42 -7.61 17.84
C GLY A 186 0.85 -6.34 17.20
N ALA A 187 -0.23 -5.76 17.75
CA ALA A 187 -0.82 -4.55 17.20
C ALA A 187 0.11 -3.35 17.35
N ARG A 188 0.76 -3.22 18.50
CA ARG A 188 1.79 -2.21 18.76
C ARG A 188 2.96 -2.31 17.79
N MET A 189 3.55 -3.49 17.62
CA MET A 189 4.69 -3.65 16.68
C MET A 189 4.26 -3.38 15.24
N ARG A 190 3.03 -3.72 14.86
CA ARG A 190 2.46 -3.34 13.56
C ARG A 190 2.27 -1.83 13.45
N ALA A 191 1.84 -1.15 14.51
CA ALA A 191 1.72 0.31 14.54
C ALA A 191 3.09 0.97 14.34
N VAL A 192 4.13 0.49 15.04
CA VAL A 192 5.51 0.96 14.86
C VAL A 192 5.97 0.69 13.43
N PHE A 193 5.78 -0.51 12.91
CA PHE A 193 6.18 -0.90 11.56
C PHE A 193 5.53 -0.02 10.48
N TRP A 194 4.21 0.16 10.53
CA TRP A 194 3.50 0.93 9.51
C TRP A 194 3.75 2.44 9.60
N ASN A 195 3.95 2.98 10.81
CA ASN A 195 4.41 4.36 10.96
C ASN A 195 5.86 4.50 10.47
N ALA A 196 6.76 3.55 10.75
CA ALA A 196 8.12 3.58 10.21
C ALA A 196 8.13 3.52 8.67
N ASN A 197 7.27 2.70 8.06
CA ASN A 197 7.08 2.66 6.60
C ASN A 197 6.67 4.03 6.04
N LEU A 198 5.71 4.71 6.67
CA LEU A 198 5.33 6.08 6.31
C LEU A 198 6.49 7.07 6.49
N GLY A 199 7.23 6.97 7.60
CA GLY A 199 8.36 7.85 7.90
C GLY A 199 9.51 7.68 6.91
N LEU A 200 9.80 6.45 6.49
CA LEU A 200 10.77 6.17 5.45
C LEU A 200 10.32 6.72 4.09
N ALA A 201 9.04 6.59 3.74
CA ALA A 201 8.51 7.21 2.53
C ALA A 201 8.67 8.75 2.56
N GLY A 202 8.38 9.35 3.72
CA GLY A 202 8.60 10.78 3.96
C GLY A 202 10.07 11.19 3.85
N LEU A 203 11.00 10.37 4.37
CA LEU A 203 12.44 10.63 4.32
C LEU A 203 12.95 10.69 2.87
N TRP A 204 12.61 9.69 2.06
CA TRP A 204 13.06 9.67 0.66
C TRP A 204 12.48 10.84 -0.14
N THR A 205 11.23 11.17 0.13
CA THR A 205 10.53 12.33 -0.47
C THR A 205 11.17 13.65 -0.06
N LEU A 206 11.53 13.80 1.22
CA LEU A 206 12.24 14.98 1.72
C LEU A 206 13.60 15.13 1.05
N ILE A 207 14.39 14.06 0.95
CA ILE A 207 15.70 14.09 0.30
C ILE A 207 15.55 14.46 -1.18
N THR A 208 14.55 13.91 -1.89
CA THR A 208 14.24 14.30 -3.28
C THR A 208 13.96 15.80 -3.40
N GLY A 209 13.08 16.35 -2.57
CA GLY A 209 12.75 17.77 -2.58
C GLY A 209 13.94 18.67 -2.26
N ILE A 210 14.78 18.29 -1.29
CA ILE A 210 16.00 19.03 -0.93
C ILE A 210 16.98 19.03 -2.10
N LEU A 211 17.27 17.88 -2.71
CA LEU A 211 18.23 17.78 -3.81
C LEU A 211 17.82 18.62 -5.01
N ILE A 212 16.54 18.62 -5.37
CA ILE A 212 16.05 19.45 -6.47
C ILE A 212 16.16 20.93 -6.09
N THR A 213 15.75 21.28 -4.87
CA THR A 213 15.81 22.67 -4.39
C THR A 213 17.24 23.24 -4.38
N THR A 214 18.23 22.43 -3.99
CA THR A 214 19.62 22.87 -3.87
C THR A 214 20.36 22.94 -5.19
N ASN A 215 20.00 22.10 -6.17
CA ASN A 215 20.74 22.01 -7.44
C ASN A 215 20.02 22.68 -8.62
N VAL A 216 18.69 22.79 -8.58
CA VAL A 216 17.86 23.35 -9.66
C VAL A 216 17.19 24.65 -9.23
N GLY A 217 16.69 24.70 -7.99
CA GLY A 217 16.07 25.88 -7.39
C GLY A 217 14.77 25.56 -6.64
N SER A 218 14.33 26.50 -5.79
CA SER A 218 13.12 26.35 -4.96
C SER A 218 11.81 26.75 -5.65
N GLY A 219 11.90 27.36 -6.83
CA GLY A 219 10.76 27.82 -7.61
C GLY A 219 9.97 26.69 -8.26
N ARG A 220 8.92 27.06 -9.00
CA ARG A 220 8.23 26.13 -9.88
C ARG A 220 9.18 25.73 -11.01
N LEU A 221 9.38 24.44 -11.20
CA LEU A 221 10.14 23.91 -12.32
C LEU A 221 9.37 24.14 -13.63
N GLU A 222 10.09 24.46 -14.70
CA GLU A 222 9.51 24.59 -16.04
C GLU A 222 9.19 23.22 -16.66
N VAL A 223 10.00 22.21 -16.32
CA VAL A 223 9.84 20.81 -16.72
C VAL A 223 9.75 19.96 -15.46
N PRO A 224 8.83 18.98 -15.38
CA PRO A 224 8.76 18.12 -14.21
C PRO A 224 10.06 17.34 -14.03
N PHE A 225 10.46 17.16 -12.77
CA PHE A 225 11.42 16.11 -12.49
C PHE A 225 10.71 14.75 -12.59
N GLU A 226 11.40 13.73 -13.08
CA GLU A 226 10.81 12.41 -13.31
C GLU A 226 11.53 11.34 -12.49
N SER A 227 10.91 10.90 -11.40
CA SER A 227 11.38 9.78 -10.58
C SER A 227 10.23 9.13 -9.81
N ALA A 228 9.35 8.40 -10.49
CA ALA A 228 8.16 7.79 -9.89
C ALA A 228 8.45 7.09 -8.52
N PRO A 229 7.64 7.35 -7.47
CA PRO A 229 6.43 8.16 -7.50
C PRO A 229 6.76 9.65 -7.41
N ASN A 230 7.98 10.04 -7.07
CA ASN A 230 8.41 11.43 -6.99
C ASN A 230 8.55 12.05 -8.40
N VAL A 231 7.43 12.50 -8.97
CA VAL A 231 7.37 13.33 -10.19
C VAL A 231 6.90 14.72 -9.77
N GLY A 232 7.19 15.82 -10.46
CA GLY A 232 6.43 17.05 -10.20
C GLY A 232 7.14 18.37 -10.45
N LEU A 233 6.45 19.46 -10.13
CA LEU A 233 6.89 20.82 -10.47
C LEU A 233 7.23 21.71 -9.27
N LEU A 234 6.83 21.35 -8.05
CA LEU A 234 7.02 22.19 -6.85
C LEU A 234 7.85 21.46 -5.79
N PRO A 235 9.20 21.59 -5.82
CA PRO A 235 10.10 20.95 -4.85
C PRO A 235 9.78 21.32 -3.39
N GLY A 236 9.34 22.56 -3.15
CA GLY A 236 8.94 23.02 -1.82
C GLY A 236 7.77 22.23 -1.23
N MET A 237 6.76 21.86 -2.04
CA MET A 237 5.66 21.00 -1.59
C MET A 237 6.15 19.60 -1.26
N THR A 238 7.08 19.06 -2.05
CA THR A 238 7.70 17.77 -1.81
C THR A 238 8.48 17.75 -0.48
N ILE A 239 9.20 18.83 -0.15
CA ILE A 239 9.87 19.00 1.15
C ILE A 239 8.84 19.01 2.28
N VAL A 240 7.82 19.87 2.20
CA VAL A 240 6.79 20.00 3.25
C VAL A 240 6.09 18.67 3.50
N THR A 241 5.71 17.96 2.45
CA THR A 241 5.08 16.63 2.55
C THR A 241 6.02 15.62 3.20
N GLY A 242 7.30 15.58 2.82
CA GLY A 242 8.30 14.71 3.44
C GLY A 242 8.46 14.97 4.93
N VAL A 243 8.56 16.23 5.35
CA VAL A 243 8.61 16.63 6.77
C VAL A 243 7.36 16.18 7.51
N LEU A 244 6.17 16.46 6.98
CA LEU A 244 4.90 16.09 7.62
C LEU A 244 4.77 14.58 7.80
N MET A 245 5.08 13.79 6.77
CA MET A 245 5.05 12.33 6.84
C MET A 245 6.04 11.79 7.89
N MET A 246 7.26 12.33 7.93
CA MET A 246 8.27 11.94 8.93
C MET A 246 7.85 12.31 10.35
N SER A 247 7.43 13.56 10.59
CA SER A 247 7.01 14.02 11.91
C SER A 247 5.81 13.22 12.42
N PHE A 248 4.84 12.96 11.56
CA PHE A 248 3.67 12.16 11.90
C PHE A 248 4.02 10.70 12.21
N ALA A 249 4.91 10.10 11.41
CA ALA A 249 5.42 8.75 11.65
C ALA A 249 6.13 8.64 13.01
N ILE A 250 7.01 9.59 13.33
CA ILE A 250 7.72 9.62 14.63
C ILE A 250 6.70 9.72 15.78
N MET A 251 5.73 10.63 15.65
CA MET A 251 4.64 10.75 16.63
C MET A 251 3.86 9.43 16.77
N GLY A 252 3.51 8.76 15.67
CA GLY A 252 2.79 7.49 15.69
C GLY A 252 3.58 6.36 16.35
N ILE A 253 4.90 6.32 16.15
CA ILE A 253 5.80 5.37 16.85
C ILE A 253 5.83 5.66 18.34
N MET A 254 5.99 6.94 18.74
CA MET A 254 6.01 7.34 20.15
C MET A 254 4.69 6.98 20.83
N VAL A 255 3.55 7.34 20.23
CA VAL A 255 2.22 7.02 20.75
C VAL A 255 2.03 5.51 20.89
N ALA A 256 2.42 4.72 19.89
CA ALA A 256 2.35 3.26 19.99
C ALA A 256 3.23 2.68 21.11
N MET A 257 4.34 3.34 21.45
CA MET A 257 5.27 2.88 22.49
C MET A 257 4.84 3.29 23.91
N MET A 258 4.19 4.45 24.06
CA MET A 258 3.91 5.08 25.37
C MET A 258 2.77 4.43 26.17
N ARG A 259 1.97 3.53 25.58
CA ARG A 259 0.85 2.84 26.27
C ARG A 259 -0.15 3.78 26.96
N MET A 260 -0.35 4.96 26.36
CA MET A 260 -1.27 5.97 26.85
C MET A 260 -2.48 6.05 25.93
N GLN A 261 -3.57 6.62 26.45
CA GLN A 261 -4.73 6.95 25.62
C GLN A 261 -4.29 7.87 24.47
N VAL A 262 -4.70 7.53 23.26
CA VAL A 262 -4.27 8.22 22.05
C VAL A 262 -5.04 9.54 21.94
N PRO A 263 -4.37 10.70 21.84
CA PRO A 263 -5.07 11.97 21.74
C PRO A 263 -5.85 12.03 20.43
N LYS A 264 -7.10 12.52 20.47
CA LYS A 264 -7.94 12.66 19.25
C LYS A 264 -7.26 13.50 18.15
N LEU A 265 -6.42 14.45 18.56
CA LEU A 265 -5.63 15.29 17.66
C LEU A 265 -4.67 14.47 16.77
N TYR A 266 -4.20 13.30 17.24
CA TYR A 266 -3.39 12.38 16.43
C TYR A 266 -4.14 11.92 15.16
N TYR A 267 -5.41 11.55 15.30
CA TYR A 267 -6.22 11.12 14.16
C TYR A 267 -6.58 12.30 13.23
N ALA A 268 -6.78 13.50 13.78
CA ALA A 268 -6.95 14.71 12.97
C ALA A 268 -5.67 15.04 12.17
N ALA A 269 -4.50 14.91 12.80
CA ALA A 269 -3.21 15.10 12.15
C ALA A 269 -2.98 14.07 11.02
N ALA A 270 -3.47 12.84 11.16
CA ALA A 270 -3.44 11.84 10.09
C ALA A 270 -4.19 12.35 8.83
N GLY A 271 -5.36 12.96 9.00
CA GLY A 271 -6.13 13.57 7.90
C GLY A 271 -5.39 14.73 7.24
N PHE A 272 -4.71 15.56 8.02
CA PHE A 272 -3.88 16.66 7.52
C PHE A 272 -2.68 16.15 6.71
N VAL A 273 -1.96 15.13 7.22
CA VAL A 273 -0.84 14.49 6.54
C VAL A 273 -1.30 13.82 5.26
N TYR A 274 -2.45 13.13 5.29
CA TYR A 274 -3.09 12.56 4.11
C TYR A 274 -3.37 13.64 3.06
N LEU A 275 -3.94 14.78 3.44
CA LEU A 275 -4.23 15.87 2.52
C LEU A 275 -2.95 16.40 1.84
N PHE A 276 -1.89 16.65 2.60
CA PHE A 276 -0.62 17.14 2.03
C PHE A 276 0.09 16.09 1.17
N ALA A 277 0.08 14.83 1.59
CA ALA A 277 0.57 13.73 0.78
C ALA A 277 -0.25 13.61 -0.51
N PHE A 278 -1.57 13.67 -0.43
CA PHE A 278 -2.46 13.61 -1.59
C PHE A 278 -2.17 14.76 -2.55
N LEU A 279 -2.17 16.00 -2.05
CA LEU A 279 -1.88 17.19 -2.86
C LEU A 279 -0.52 17.11 -3.52
N ASN A 280 0.51 16.64 -2.80
CA ASN A 280 1.81 16.38 -3.39
C ASN A 280 1.64 15.31 -4.48
N TYR A 281 1.44 14.04 -4.11
CA TYR A 281 1.53 12.89 -5.02
C TYR A 281 0.49 12.82 -6.14
N THR A 282 -0.54 13.66 -6.11
CA THR A 282 -1.55 13.72 -7.17
C THR A 282 -1.49 15.03 -7.92
N ILE A 283 -1.74 16.17 -7.26
CA ILE A 283 -1.88 17.46 -7.92
C ILE A 283 -0.52 18.04 -8.32
N VAL A 284 0.41 18.15 -7.37
CA VAL A 284 1.73 18.74 -7.63
C VAL A 284 2.57 17.85 -8.55
N GLN A 285 2.42 16.54 -8.39
CA GLN A 285 3.20 15.57 -9.17
C GLN A 285 2.64 15.32 -10.57
N PHE A 286 1.31 15.21 -10.71
CA PHE A 286 0.68 14.89 -11.99
C PHE A 286 -0.33 15.93 -12.45
N GLY A 287 -1.18 16.45 -11.55
CA GLY A 287 -2.27 17.37 -11.91
C GLY A 287 -1.83 18.73 -12.48
N LEU A 288 -0.57 19.14 -12.27
CA LEU A 288 0.00 20.36 -12.85
C LEU A 288 0.78 20.11 -14.15
N LEU A 289 0.87 18.87 -14.62
CA LEU A 289 1.50 18.54 -15.90
C LEU A 289 0.59 18.97 -17.06
N PRO A 290 1.15 19.49 -18.17
CA PRO A 290 0.36 19.83 -19.36
C PRO A 290 -0.43 18.64 -19.91
N GLU A 291 0.18 17.45 -19.88
CA GLU A 291 -0.43 16.18 -20.25
C GLU A 291 -0.13 15.14 -19.15
N PRO A 292 -0.98 15.02 -18.11
CA PRO A 292 -0.78 14.03 -17.07
C PRO A 292 -0.92 12.62 -17.66
N PRO A 293 -0.05 11.66 -17.29
CA PRO A 293 -0.23 10.27 -17.70
C PRO A 293 -1.60 9.75 -17.23
N ALA A 294 -2.31 9.06 -18.13
CA ALA A 294 -3.65 8.58 -17.87
C ALA A 294 -3.70 7.73 -16.57
N GLY A 295 -4.65 8.07 -15.70
CA GLY A 295 -4.84 7.38 -14.42
C GLY A 295 -3.76 7.62 -13.36
N ALA A 296 -2.71 8.40 -13.60
CA ALA A 296 -1.63 8.61 -12.62
C ALA A 296 -2.11 9.27 -11.32
N VAL A 297 -3.03 10.22 -11.40
CA VAL A 297 -3.69 10.86 -10.25
C VAL A 297 -4.46 9.82 -9.42
N ALA A 298 -5.23 8.96 -10.08
CA ALA A 298 -6.04 7.93 -9.42
C ALA A 298 -5.17 6.85 -8.77
N LEU A 299 -4.04 6.49 -9.40
CA LEU A 299 -3.03 5.57 -8.89
C LEU A 299 -2.43 6.11 -7.58
N HIS A 300 -1.91 7.33 -7.62
CA HIS A 300 -1.23 7.90 -6.45
C HIS A 300 -2.21 8.24 -5.32
N ALA A 301 -3.47 8.55 -5.63
CA ALA A 301 -4.53 8.72 -4.63
C ALA A 301 -4.73 7.46 -3.77
N GLY A 302 -4.78 6.28 -4.41
CA GLY A 302 -4.90 4.99 -3.73
C GLY A 302 -3.68 4.69 -2.85
N LEU A 303 -2.48 4.82 -3.41
CA LEU A 303 -1.22 4.55 -2.70
C LEU A 303 -1.03 5.45 -1.47
N VAL A 304 -1.32 6.76 -1.61
CA VAL A 304 -1.21 7.71 -0.50
C VAL A 304 -2.19 7.37 0.62
N PHE A 305 -3.44 7.03 0.29
CA PHE A 305 -4.40 6.62 1.30
C PHE A 305 -3.87 5.42 2.09
N MET A 306 -3.35 4.41 1.40
CA MET A 306 -2.87 3.18 2.03
C MET A 306 -1.68 3.38 2.95
N VAL A 307 -0.67 4.12 2.50
CA VAL A 307 0.56 4.33 3.27
C VAL A 307 0.28 5.17 4.53
N VAL A 308 -0.66 6.12 4.46
CA VAL A 308 -1.02 6.97 5.60
C VAL A 308 -1.98 6.26 6.56
N PHE A 309 -2.86 5.38 6.07
CA PHE A 309 -3.92 4.76 6.88
C PHE A 309 -3.44 3.68 7.87
N LEU A 310 -2.50 2.81 7.46
CA LEU A 310 -2.16 1.60 8.23
C LEU A 310 -1.56 1.92 9.61
N GLY A 311 -0.71 2.94 9.72
CA GLY A 311 -0.09 3.35 10.99
C GLY A 311 -1.14 3.74 12.04
N PRO A 312 -1.95 4.78 11.80
CA PRO A 312 -3.05 5.19 12.68
C PRO A 312 -4.05 4.09 12.97
N TYR A 313 -4.35 3.24 11.98
CA TYR A 313 -5.22 2.08 12.17
C TYR A 313 -4.68 1.14 13.25
N PHE A 314 -3.40 0.75 13.16
CA PHE A 314 -2.81 -0.15 14.15
C PHE A 314 -2.54 0.51 15.50
N VAL A 315 -2.33 1.83 15.54
CA VAL A 315 -2.33 2.59 16.80
C VAL A 315 -3.70 2.47 17.50
N HIS A 316 -4.80 2.65 16.75
CA HIS A 316 -6.15 2.48 17.30
C HIS A 316 -6.44 1.05 17.77
N VAL A 317 -6.01 0.05 17.00
CA VAL A 317 -6.16 -1.35 17.41
C VAL A 317 -5.37 -1.65 18.69
N SER A 318 -4.15 -1.13 18.80
CA SER A 318 -3.30 -1.28 19.99
C SER A 318 -3.94 -0.66 21.23
N GLU A 319 -4.49 0.54 21.12
CA GLU A 319 -5.19 1.21 22.21
C GLU A 319 -6.38 0.39 22.72
N ARG A 320 -7.18 -0.17 21.80
CA ARG A 320 -8.34 -1.02 22.15
C ARG A 320 -7.92 -2.30 22.87
N GLU A 321 -6.80 -2.91 22.47
CA GLU A 321 -6.25 -4.09 23.14
C GLU A 321 -5.82 -3.77 24.58
N GLU A 322 -5.17 -2.62 24.80
CA GLU A 322 -4.75 -2.18 26.13
C GLU A 322 -5.94 -1.88 27.05
N GLN A 323 -6.96 -1.16 26.55
CA GLN A 323 -8.19 -0.87 27.31
C GLN A 323 -8.94 -2.15 27.70
N SER A 324 -9.00 -3.15 26.81
CA SER A 324 -9.65 -4.43 27.11
C SER A 324 -8.91 -5.26 28.16
N THR A 325 -7.60 -5.06 28.31
CA THR A 325 -6.77 -5.76 29.29
C THR A 325 -6.77 -5.02 30.65
N GLY A 326 -6.84 -3.69 30.64
CA GLY A 326 -6.88 -2.85 31.85
C GLY A 326 -8.22 -2.87 32.58
N ALA A 327 -9.33 -3.15 31.89
CA ALA A 327 -10.66 -3.29 32.50
C ALA A 327 -10.88 -4.64 33.24
N GLY A 328 -9.88 -5.52 33.26
CA GLY A 328 -9.90 -6.82 33.94
C GLY A 328 -8.96 -6.92 35.15
N MET A 329 -8.41 -5.79 35.62
CA MET A 329 -7.72 -5.65 36.91
C MET A 329 -8.56 -4.74 37.82
#